data_AF-A0A662KQX8-F1
#
_entry.id   AF-A0A662KQX8-F1
#
_cell.length_a   1.000
_cell.length_b   1.000
_cell.length_c   1.000
_cell.angle_alpha   90.00
_cell.angle_beta   90.00
_cell.angle_gamma   90.00
#
_symmetry.space_group_name_H-M   'P 1'
#
loop_
_entity.id
_entity.type
_entity.pdbx_description
1 polymer ?
#
loop_
_entity_poly.entity_id
_entity_poly.type
_entity_poly.pdbx_seq_one_letter_code
_entity_poly.pdbx_strand_id
1 'polypeptide(L)'
;MPGYELYEESIQMLYDAFARHNITLHIDVDEELPFYKEIDGDTLRLFYWNYFLHNDKNNPRFGIFHYAVIGCTNSWRKSVAGFNFNGGIYPVLDSFFLGVGTIKTYRLSRTKRILATASLFMHELGHNLGLFGSTFNGIDNQNTRFPWQTGYWKYRNYKSCMNYRYSWHLVDYSDGSHGQNDFDDWNSIDLTFFKKKLW
;
A
#
# COMPACT_ATOMS: atom_id res chain seq x y z
N MET A 1 -8.76 3.16 18.04
CA MET A 1 -7.80 3.10 19.18
C MET A 1 -6.78 4.21 18.99
N PRO A 2 -6.64 5.17 19.92
CA PRO A 2 -5.87 6.39 19.68
C PRO A 2 -4.45 6.10 19.18
N GLY A 3 -4.18 6.47 17.92
CA GLY A 3 -2.86 6.40 17.32
C GLY A 3 -2.57 5.22 16.40
N TYR A 4 -3.49 4.33 16.09
CA TYR A 4 -3.35 3.36 15.00
C TYR A 4 -4.42 3.60 13.93
N GLU A 5 -4.54 4.85 13.52
CA GLU A 5 -5.55 5.38 12.61
C GLU A 5 -4.85 6.06 11.43
N LEU A 6 -5.56 6.23 10.31
CA LEU A 6 -5.11 7.09 9.23
C LEU A 6 -5.24 8.55 9.66
N TYR A 7 -4.24 9.36 9.32
CA TYR A 7 -4.34 10.80 9.47
C TYR A 7 -5.24 11.35 8.35
N GLU A 8 -6.10 12.31 8.67
CA GLU A 8 -6.92 13.00 7.65
C GLU A 8 -6.05 13.64 6.58
N GLU A 9 -4.90 14.22 6.97
CA GLU A 9 -3.96 14.79 6.01
C GLU A 9 -3.33 13.72 5.09
N SER A 10 -3.17 12.48 5.58
CA SER A 10 -2.70 11.38 4.74
C SER A 10 -3.75 10.98 3.71
N ILE A 11 -5.04 10.96 4.09
CA ILE A 11 -6.16 10.67 3.19
C ILE A 11 -6.26 11.76 2.11
N GLN A 12 -6.13 13.04 2.48
CA GLN A 12 -6.17 14.13 1.51
C GLN A 12 -5.04 14.04 0.48
N MET A 13 -3.81 13.69 0.90
CA MET A 13 -2.69 13.48 -0.03
C MET A 13 -2.98 12.36 -1.04
N LEU A 14 -3.67 11.29 -0.62
CA LEU A 14 -4.08 10.22 -1.52
C LEU A 14 -5.13 10.72 -2.52
N TYR A 15 -6.15 11.45 -2.05
CA TYR A 15 -7.15 12.06 -2.93
C TYR A 15 -6.52 12.99 -3.97
N ASP A 16 -5.61 13.87 -3.55
CA ASP A 16 -4.92 14.81 -4.44
C ASP A 16 -4.08 14.09 -5.51
N ALA A 17 -3.43 12.97 -5.16
CA ALA A 17 -2.65 12.17 -6.11
C ALA A 17 -3.54 11.55 -7.20
N PHE A 18 -4.62 10.86 -6.82
CA PHE A 18 -5.52 10.24 -7.79
C PHE A 18 -6.32 11.27 -8.60
N ALA A 19 -6.76 12.36 -7.97
CA ALA A 19 -7.54 13.41 -8.64
C ALA A 19 -6.75 14.10 -9.77
N ARG A 20 -5.42 14.26 -9.63
CA ARG A 20 -4.55 14.77 -10.70
C ARG A 20 -4.55 13.91 -11.96
N HIS A 21 -4.90 12.64 -11.83
CA HIS A 21 -5.01 11.67 -12.93
C HIS A 21 -6.47 11.38 -13.31
N ASN A 22 -7.41 12.24 -12.91
CA ASN A 22 -8.85 12.11 -13.16
C ASN A 22 -9.45 10.79 -12.61
N ILE A 23 -8.87 10.25 -11.55
CA ILE A 23 -9.37 9.06 -10.86
C ILE A 23 -9.95 9.51 -9.52
N THR A 24 -11.21 9.16 -9.28
CA THR A 24 -11.84 9.39 -7.97
C THR A 24 -11.51 8.23 -7.05
N LEU A 25 -10.78 8.51 -5.97
CA LEU A 25 -10.55 7.56 -4.88
C LEU A 25 -11.58 7.82 -3.78
N HIS A 26 -12.21 6.75 -3.29
CA HIS A 26 -13.07 6.78 -2.11
C HIS A 26 -12.42 5.92 -1.01
N ILE A 27 -12.16 6.52 0.15
CA ILE A 27 -11.68 5.81 1.33
C ILE A 27 -12.79 5.86 2.38
N ASP A 28 -13.30 4.69 2.74
CA ASP A 28 -14.27 4.51 3.81
C ASP A 28 -13.56 3.98 5.06
N VAL A 29 -13.59 4.75 6.16
CA VAL A 29 -13.04 4.32 7.45
C VAL A 29 -14.16 3.59 8.18
N ASP A 30 -14.11 2.27 8.06
CA ASP A 30 -15.15 1.35 8.52
C ASP A 30 -15.05 1.08 10.03
N GLU A 31 -14.90 -0.19 10.43
CA GLU A 31 -14.98 -0.60 11.83
C GLU A 31 -13.62 -0.72 12.55
N GLU A 32 -13.66 -0.61 13.89
CA GLU A 32 -12.50 -0.87 14.73
C GLU A 32 -12.25 -2.39 14.89
N LEU A 33 -11.05 -2.82 14.54
CA LEU A 33 -10.61 -4.21 14.71
C LEU A 33 -10.01 -4.44 16.11
N PRO A 34 -10.02 -5.69 16.62
CA PRO A 34 -9.31 -6.04 17.84
C PRO A 34 -7.82 -5.69 17.75
N PHE A 35 -7.28 -5.12 18.83
CA PHE A 35 -5.89 -4.70 18.85
C PHE A 35 -4.94 -5.89 19.02
N TYR A 36 -3.99 -6.00 18.08
CA TYR A 36 -2.83 -6.87 18.20
C TYR A 36 -1.56 -6.04 18.05
N LYS A 37 -0.59 -6.28 18.95
CA LYS A 37 0.73 -5.65 18.86
C LYS A 37 1.49 -6.09 17.61
N GLU A 38 1.35 -7.37 17.28
CA GLU A 38 1.94 -8.03 16.12
C GLU A 38 0.83 -8.79 15.41
N ILE A 39 0.65 -8.53 14.12
CA ILE A 39 -0.39 -9.15 13.29
C ILE A 39 0.28 -10.10 12.28
N ASP A 40 -0.22 -11.32 12.20
CA ASP A 40 0.20 -12.33 11.22
C ASP A 40 -0.82 -12.50 10.09
N GLY A 41 -0.46 -13.33 9.09
CA GLY A 41 -1.31 -13.56 7.93
C GLY A 41 -2.64 -14.26 8.26
N ASP A 42 -2.65 -15.14 9.26
CA ASP A 42 -3.87 -15.85 9.65
C ASP A 42 -4.85 -14.91 10.36
N THR A 43 -4.35 -14.02 11.20
CA THR A 43 -5.14 -12.94 11.81
C THR A 43 -5.73 -12.02 10.75
N LEU A 44 -4.95 -11.66 9.71
CA LEU A 44 -5.47 -10.84 8.59
C LEU A 44 -6.58 -11.53 7.81
N ARG A 45 -6.48 -12.85 7.59
CA ARG A 45 -7.56 -13.63 6.95
C ARG A 45 -8.80 -13.71 7.83
N LEU A 46 -8.63 -13.84 9.15
CA LEU A 46 -9.74 -13.77 10.10
C LEU A 46 -10.41 -12.40 10.09
N PHE A 47 -9.63 -11.30 9.99
CA PHE A 47 -10.19 -9.97 9.84
C PHE A 47 -10.96 -9.80 8.54
N TYR A 48 -10.38 -10.25 7.43
CA TYR A 48 -11.05 -10.23 6.13
C TYR A 48 -12.40 -10.99 6.17
N TRP A 49 -12.43 -12.19 6.77
CA TRP A 49 -13.66 -12.98 6.85
C TRP A 49 -14.70 -12.40 7.83
N ASN A 50 -14.28 -12.10 9.06
CA ASN A 50 -15.21 -11.75 10.15
C ASN A 50 -15.70 -10.31 10.08
N TYR A 51 -14.86 -9.39 9.59
CA TYR A 51 -15.11 -7.95 9.63
C TYR A 51 -15.40 -7.44 8.21
N PHE A 52 -14.49 -7.62 7.25
CA PHE A 52 -14.74 -7.12 5.89
C PHE A 52 -15.91 -7.82 5.16
N LEU A 53 -15.97 -9.16 5.23
CA LEU A 53 -17.05 -9.93 4.61
C LEU A 53 -18.21 -10.24 5.58
N HIS A 54 -18.09 -9.90 6.86
CA HIS A 54 -19.09 -10.19 7.91
C HIS A 54 -19.61 -11.64 7.93
N ASN A 55 -18.71 -12.61 7.77
CA ASN A 55 -19.05 -14.03 7.68
C ASN A 55 -19.99 -14.40 6.52
N ASP A 56 -20.07 -13.56 5.48
CA ASP A 56 -20.84 -13.82 4.27
C ASP A 56 -19.94 -13.80 3.04
N LYS A 57 -19.74 -14.97 2.43
CA LYS A 57 -18.95 -15.08 1.19
C LYS A 57 -19.58 -14.28 0.05
N ASN A 58 -20.90 -14.12 0.02
CA ASN A 58 -21.59 -13.39 -1.04
C ASN A 58 -21.72 -11.89 -0.72
N ASN A 59 -21.03 -11.40 0.32
CA ASN A 59 -21.08 -10.00 0.71
C ASN A 59 -20.67 -9.11 -0.48
N PRO A 60 -21.48 -8.09 -0.84
CA PRO A 60 -21.24 -7.25 -2.01
C PRO A 60 -19.95 -6.42 -1.93
N ARG A 61 -19.33 -6.32 -0.75
CA ARG A 61 -18.02 -5.65 -0.60
C ARG A 61 -16.94 -6.34 -1.44
N PHE A 62 -17.01 -7.67 -1.57
CA PHE A 62 -16.11 -8.43 -2.43
C PHE A 62 -16.28 -8.02 -3.90
N GLY A 63 -15.16 -7.81 -4.59
CA GLY A 63 -15.19 -7.42 -6.01
C GLY A 63 -15.62 -5.96 -6.25
N ILE A 64 -15.76 -5.16 -5.18
CA ILE A 64 -15.95 -3.70 -5.24
C ILE A 64 -14.85 -2.95 -4.48
N PHE A 65 -14.50 -3.38 -3.27
CA PHE A 65 -13.57 -2.66 -2.40
C PHE A 65 -12.16 -3.26 -2.40
N HIS A 66 -11.18 -2.43 -2.07
CA HIS A 66 -9.87 -2.86 -1.61
C HIS A 66 -9.84 -2.77 -0.08
N TYR A 67 -9.55 -3.87 0.61
CA TYR A 67 -9.60 -3.91 2.08
C TYR A 67 -8.23 -3.59 2.69
N ALA A 68 -8.14 -2.49 3.45
CA ALA A 68 -6.93 -2.05 4.11
C ALA A 68 -7.01 -2.29 5.63
N VAL A 69 -6.06 -3.04 6.18
CA VAL A 69 -5.94 -3.24 7.63
C VAL A 69 -4.84 -2.32 8.18
N ILE A 70 -5.23 -1.38 9.04
CA ILE A 70 -4.30 -0.47 9.72
C ILE A 70 -4.00 -1.02 11.11
N GLY A 71 -2.73 -1.26 11.43
CA GLY A 71 -2.35 -1.86 12.70
C GLY A 71 -0.97 -1.44 13.22
N CYS A 72 -0.47 -2.17 14.22
CA CYS A 72 0.79 -1.83 14.88
C CYS A 72 2.01 -2.30 14.08
N THR A 73 2.35 -3.58 14.14
CA THR A 73 3.47 -4.17 13.41
C THR A 73 3.08 -5.53 12.86
N ASN A 74 3.80 -6.01 11.85
CA ASN A 74 3.65 -7.38 11.38
C ASN A 74 4.55 -8.34 12.20
N SER A 75 4.16 -9.61 12.28
CA SER A 75 4.84 -10.61 13.12
C SER A 75 6.17 -11.14 12.56
N TRP A 76 6.41 -11.04 11.25
CA TRP A 76 7.52 -11.72 10.58
C TRP A 76 8.74 -10.83 10.34
N ARG A 77 8.54 -9.52 10.09
CA ARG A 77 9.60 -8.56 9.82
C ARG A 77 9.18 -7.14 10.22
N LYS A 78 9.54 -6.74 11.44
CA LYS A 78 9.19 -5.42 12.03
C LYS A 78 9.66 -4.20 11.23
N SER A 79 10.65 -4.36 10.35
CA SER A 79 11.14 -3.30 9.45
C SER A 79 10.29 -3.08 8.19
N VAL A 80 9.32 -3.95 7.94
CA VAL A 80 8.35 -3.84 6.84
C VAL A 80 7.09 -3.16 7.37
N ALA A 81 6.68 -2.07 6.72
CA ALA A 81 5.57 -1.24 7.17
C ALA A 81 4.27 -1.47 6.36
N GLY A 82 4.33 -2.25 5.29
CA GLY A 82 3.16 -2.65 4.52
C GLY A 82 3.42 -3.94 3.74
N PHE A 83 2.35 -4.65 3.42
CA PHE A 83 2.37 -5.75 2.46
C PHE A 83 0.94 -6.09 2.03
N ASN A 84 0.80 -6.62 0.82
CA ASN A 84 -0.46 -7.16 0.31
C ASN A 84 -0.69 -8.60 0.81
N PHE A 85 -1.95 -8.97 0.99
CA PHE A 85 -2.34 -10.32 1.42
C PHE A 85 -3.60 -10.81 0.70
N ASN A 86 -3.76 -12.13 0.64
CA ASN A 86 -4.98 -12.77 0.15
C ASN A 86 -5.88 -13.13 1.34
N GLY A 87 -7.16 -12.74 1.29
CA GLY A 87 -8.14 -12.97 2.35
C GLY A 87 -8.53 -14.45 2.60
N GLY A 88 -8.10 -15.38 1.75
CA GLY A 88 -8.30 -16.83 1.92
C GLY A 88 -9.66 -17.35 1.44
N ILE A 89 -10.60 -16.48 1.07
CA ILE A 89 -11.93 -16.87 0.59
C ILE A 89 -11.97 -16.99 -0.94
N TYR A 90 -11.33 -16.05 -1.62
CA TYR A 90 -11.23 -15.98 -3.08
C TYR A 90 -9.76 -15.89 -3.49
N PRO A 91 -9.36 -16.44 -4.66
CA PRO A 91 -7.97 -16.44 -5.10
C PRO A 91 -7.57 -15.09 -5.73
N VAL A 92 -7.84 -13.97 -5.07
CA VAL A 92 -7.55 -12.62 -5.58
C VAL A 92 -6.63 -11.85 -4.61
N LEU A 93 -5.97 -10.81 -5.11
CA LEU A 93 -5.23 -9.86 -4.28
C LEU A 93 -6.00 -8.54 -4.25
N ASP A 94 -6.74 -8.33 -3.17
CA ASP A 94 -7.62 -7.17 -3.00
C ASP A 94 -7.42 -6.48 -1.65
N SER A 95 -6.41 -6.88 -0.88
CA SER A 95 -6.24 -6.47 0.49
C SER A 95 -4.79 -6.29 0.89
N PHE A 96 -4.55 -5.36 1.81
CA PHE A 96 -3.23 -5.03 2.28
C PHE A 96 -3.21 -4.56 3.73
N PHE A 97 -2.06 -4.72 4.36
CA PHE A 97 -1.80 -4.30 5.72
C PHE A 97 -0.88 -3.08 5.73
N LEU A 98 -1.13 -2.15 6.67
CA LEU A 98 -0.25 -1.03 6.97
C LEU A 98 0.09 -0.97 8.46
N GLY A 99 1.38 -1.14 8.78
CA GLY A 99 1.93 -1.11 10.14
C GLY A 99 2.29 0.31 10.60
N VAL A 100 1.32 1.05 11.13
CA VAL A 100 1.52 2.41 11.69
C VAL A 100 2.49 2.41 12.87
N GLY A 101 2.53 1.34 13.66
CA GLY A 101 3.53 1.16 14.72
C GLY A 101 4.95 1.13 14.14
N THR A 102 5.18 0.39 13.06
CA THR A 102 6.46 0.39 12.33
C THR A 102 6.78 1.80 11.82
N ILE A 103 5.81 2.50 11.22
CA ILE A 103 6.03 3.87 10.74
C ILE A 103 6.47 4.81 11.87
N LYS A 104 5.82 4.72 13.04
CA LYS A 104 6.16 5.52 14.22
C LYS A 104 7.57 5.25 14.75
N THR A 105 8.07 4.03 14.62
CA THR A 105 9.46 3.66 14.96
C THR A 105 10.46 4.33 14.03
N TYR A 106 10.19 4.38 12.73
CA TYR A 106 11.12 4.93 11.73
C TYR A 106 10.95 6.43 11.45
N ARG A 107 9.84 7.04 11.85
CA ARG A 107 9.54 8.46 11.63
C ARG A 107 9.18 9.11 12.96
N LEU A 108 10.03 10.03 13.43
CA LEU A 108 9.87 10.66 14.74
C LEU A 108 8.85 11.80 14.76
N SER A 109 8.83 12.65 13.72
CA SER A 109 7.92 13.80 13.67
C SER A 109 6.55 13.43 13.09
N ARG A 110 5.50 14.13 13.55
CA ARG A 110 4.12 13.97 13.05
C ARG A 110 4.05 14.13 11.52
N THR A 111 4.65 15.18 10.97
CA THR A 111 4.67 15.43 9.52
C THR A 111 5.29 14.27 8.74
N LYS A 112 6.41 13.71 9.23
CA LYS A 112 7.06 12.57 8.58
C LYS A 112 6.24 11.28 8.70
N ARG A 113 5.45 11.12 9.77
CA ARG A 113 4.52 9.99 9.94
C ARG A 113 3.36 10.12 8.96
N ILE A 114 2.72 11.29 8.88
CA ILE A 114 1.64 11.58 7.92
C ILE A 114 2.07 11.27 6.49
N LEU A 115 3.23 11.80 6.08
CA LEU A 115 3.74 11.59 4.73
C LEU A 115 4.06 10.12 4.46
N ALA A 116 4.70 9.43 5.41
CA ALA A 116 5.02 8.01 5.26
C ALA A 116 3.76 7.13 5.24
N THR A 117 2.75 7.45 6.05
CA THR A 117 1.46 6.74 6.06
C THR A 117 0.77 6.86 4.72
N ALA A 118 0.68 8.06 4.13
CA ALA A 118 0.11 8.25 2.79
C ALA A 118 0.93 7.52 1.71
N SER A 119 2.26 7.70 1.72
CA SER A 119 3.17 7.13 0.73
C SER A 119 3.13 5.60 0.71
N LEU A 120 3.17 4.97 1.89
CA LEU A 120 3.12 3.52 2.03
C LEU A 120 1.72 2.96 1.77
N PHE A 121 0.65 3.66 2.16
CA PHE A 121 -0.71 3.26 1.79
C PHE A 121 -0.86 3.22 0.27
N MET A 122 -0.39 4.27 -0.42
CA MET A 122 -0.41 4.34 -1.88
C MET A 122 0.46 3.24 -2.52
N HIS A 123 1.62 2.94 -1.93
CA HIS A 123 2.49 1.86 -2.38
C HIS A 123 1.78 0.51 -2.34
N GLU A 124 1.17 0.16 -1.20
CA GLU A 124 0.45 -1.10 -1.06
C GLU A 124 -0.80 -1.16 -1.94
N LEU A 125 -1.52 -0.04 -2.09
CA LEU A 125 -2.63 0.05 -3.04
C LEU A 125 -2.15 -0.18 -4.49
N GLY A 126 -0.92 0.24 -4.84
CA GLY A 126 -0.35 0.04 -6.18
C GLY A 126 -0.24 -1.43 -6.55
N HIS A 127 0.11 -2.31 -5.60
CA HIS A 127 0.10 -3.76 -5.81
C HIS A 127 -1.31 -4.31 -6.07
N ASN A 128 -2.32 -3.82 -5.33
CA ASN A 128 -3.73 -4.13 -5.57
C ASN A 128 -4.24 -3.58 -6.93
N LEU A 129 -3.49 -2.67 -7.54
CA LEU A 129 -3.71 -2.11 -8.88
C LEU A 129 -2.76 -2.71 -9.93
N GLY A 130 -2.06 -3.82 -9.63
CA GLY A 130 -1.27 -4.55 -10.63
C GLY A 130 0.18 -4.11 -10.80
N LEU A 131 0.70 -3.19 -9.99
CA LEU A 131 2.09 -2.76 -10.06
C LEU A 131 2.98 -3.71 -9.24
N PHE A 132 3.88 -4.44 -9.89
CA PHE A 132 4.82 -5.36 -9.23
C PHE A 132 6.23 -5.24 -9.82
N GLY A 133 7.23 -5.82 -9.15
CA GLY A 133 8.58 -5.96 -9.72
C GLY A 133 8.63 -6.68 -11.06
N SER A 134 7.63 -7.54 -11.36
CA SER A 134 7.46 -8.17 -12.68
C SER A 134 6.93 -7.22 -13.75
N THR A 135 6.19 -6.16 -13.37
CA THR A 135 5.74 -5.09 -14.26
C THR A 135 6.91 -4.20 -14.65
N PHE A 136 7.68 -3.76 -13.65
CA PHE A 136 8.89 -2.97 -13.87
C PHE A 136 9.92 -3.22 -12.76
N ASN A 137 11.17 -3.50 -13.16
CA ASN A 137 12.27 -3.84 -12.24
C ASN A 137 12.63 -2.74 -11.22
N GLY A 138 12.12 -1.51 -11.37
CA GLY A 138 12.29 -0.44 -10.38
C GLY A 138 11.33 -0.55 -9.18
N ILE A 139 10.20 -1.25 -9.35
CA ILE A 139 9.21 -1.51 -8.30
C ILE A 139 9.82 -2.49 -7.28
N ASP A 140 9.63 -2.21 -5.99
CA ASP A 140 10.13 -3.00 -4.85
C ASP A 140 11.62 -3.31 -4.85
N ASN A 141 12.38 -2.53 -5.61
CA ASN A 141 13.76 -2.88 -5.83
C ASN A 141 14.62 -2.53 -4.61
N GLN A 142 14.99 -3.56 -3.83
CA GLN A 142 15.85 -3.42 -2.64
C GLN A 142 17.22 -2.77 -2.94
N ASN A 143 17.68 -2.79 -4.19
CA ASN A 143 18.91 -2.15 -4.66
C ASN A 143 18.75 -0.63 -4.89
N THR A 144 17.57 -0.05 -4.63
CA THR A 144 17.31 1.40 -4.77
C THR A 144 17.39 2.17 -3.46
N ARG A 145 17.58 1.50 -2.33
CA ARG A 145 17.41 2.08 -0.99
C ARG A 145 18.55 3.00 -0.60
N PHE A 146 19.78 2.70 -1.04
CA PHE A 146 20.98 3.37 -0.55
C PHE A 146 21.92 3.83 -1.66
N PRO A 147 22.63 4.97 -1.51
CA PRO A 147 23.51 5.51 -2.55
C PRO A 147 24.66 4.61 -3.02
N TRP A 148 25.08 3.63 -2.23
CA TRP A 148 26.12 2.67 -2.63
C TRP A 148 25.60 1.51 -3.49
N GLN A 149 24.28 1.41 -3.65
CA GLN A 149 23.63 0.39 -4.46
C GLN A 149 23.42 0.92 -5.90
N THR A 150 23.65 0.09 -6.91
CA THR A 150 23.59 0.51 -8.33
C THR A 150 22.18 0.93 -8.76
N GLY A 151 21.16 0.27 -8.22
CA GLY A 151 19.75 0.57 -8.45
C GLY A 151 19.38 1.98 -8.00
N TYR A 152 20.00 2.51 -6.95
CA TYR A 152 19.76 3.86 -6.43
C TYR A 152 19.98 4.92 -7.50
N TRP A 153 21.02 4.75 -8.32
CA TRP A 153 21.35 5.66 -9.42
C TRP A 153 20.60 5.31 -10.70
N LYS A 154 20.51 4.01 -11.03
CA LYS A 154 19.82 3.53 -12.24
C LYS A 154 18.36 3.98 -12.28
N TYR A 155 17.63 3.85 -11.16
CA TYR A 155 16.22 4.20 -11.04
C TYR A 155 16.01 5.51 -10.28
N ARG A 156 17.00 6.43 -10.29
CA ARG A 156 16.86 7.72 -9.61
C ARG A 156 15.76 8.59 -10.20
N ASN A 157 15.52 8.46 -11.50
CA ASN A 157 14.51 9.21 -12.22
C ASN A 157 13.11 8.61 -12.01
N TYR A 158 13.01 7.36 -11.57
CA TYR A 158 11.74 6.70 -11.28
C TYR A 158 11.07 7.28 -10.03
N LYS A 159 10.36 8.40 -10.19
CA LYS A 159 9.70 9.15 -9.11
C LYS A 159 8.34 8.55 -8.77
N SER A 160 8.37 7.40 -8.12
CA SER A 160 7.18 6.66 -7.71
C SER A 160 7.33 6.16 -6.29
N CYS A 161 6.24 6.14 -5.52
CA CYS A 161 6.19 5.50 -4.21
C CYS A 161 6.47 3.99 -4.31
N MET A 162 6.32 3.38 -5.49
CA MET A 162 6.66 1.96 -5.76
C MET A 162 8.18 1.69 -5.72
N ASN A 163 9.00 2.73 -5.82
CA ASN A 163 10.45 2.64 -5.69
C ASN A 163 10.86 2.76 -4.20
N TYR A 164 11.62 1.80 -3.65
CA TYR A 164 12.04 1.88 -2.24
C TYR A 164 12.95 3.05 -1.90
N ARG A 165 13.52 3.71 -2.91
CA ARG A 165 14.14 5.01 -2.71
C ARG A 165 13.16 6.05 -2.19
N TYR A 166 11.90 6.02 -2.63
CA TYR A 166 10.89 7.06 -2.41
C TYR A 166 9.68 6.61 -1.59
N SER A 167 9.50 5.30 -1.35
CA SER A 167 8.31 4.68 -0.73
C SER A 167 7.90 5.18 0.66
N TRP A 168 8.72 6.00 1.30
CA TRP A 168 8.42 6.56 2.62
C TRP A 168 8.21 8.07 2.62
N HIS A 169 8.29 8.73 1.47
CA HIS A 169 8.30 10.19 1.40
C HIS A 169 7.77 10.79 0.09
N LEU A 170 7.22 9.98 -0.82
CA LEU A 170 6.58 10.45 -2.04
C LEU A 170 5.16 9.89 -2.12
N VAL A 171 4.16 10.75 -2.26
CA VAL A 171 2.75 10.35 -2.47
C VAL A 171 2.41 10.60 -3.93
N ASP A 172 2.94 9.75 -4.79
CA ASP A 172 2.64 9.75 -6.20
C ASP A 172 3.11 8.43 -6.82
N TYR A 173 2.50 8.05 -7.94
CA TYR A 173 3.13 7.14 -8.87
C TYR A 173 3.88 7.93 -9.94
N SER A 174 4.76 7.27 -10.69
CA SER A 174 5.44 7.96 -11.78
C SER A 174 4.54 8.04 -13.03
N ASP A 175 4.65 9.15 -13.75
CA ASP A 175 4.02 9.40 -15.05
C ASP A 175 4.99 9.16 -16.24
N GLY A 176 6.19 8.63 -15.97
CA GLY A 176 7.20 8.33 -16.98
C GLY A 176 7.90 9.56 -17.59
N SER A 177 7.64 10.77 -17.09
CA SER A 177 8.14 12.02 -17.69
C SER A 177 9.59 12.37 -17.31
N HIS A 178 10.20 11.67 -16.35
CA HIS A 178 11.51 12.01 -15.77
C HIS A 178 12.70 11.37 -16.51
N GLY A 179 12.47 10.81 -17.70
CA GLY A 179 13.50 10.32 -18.61
C GLY A 179 13.92 8.87 -18.39
N GLN A 180 15.22 8.57 -18.50
CA GLN A 180 15.66 7.17 -18.55
C GLN A 180 15.32 6.38 -17.27
N ASN A 181 14.83 5.15 -17.46
CA ASN A 181 14.38 4.23 -16.41
C ASN A 181 13.27 4.81 -15.52
N ASP A 182 12.47 5.73 -16.05
CA ASP A 182 11.24 6.19 -15.43
C ASP A 182 10.05 5.45 -16.06
N PHE A 183 9.43 4.56 -15.30
CA PHE A 183 8.30 3.77 -15.76
C PHE A 183 7.00 4.52 -15.45
N ASP A 184 6.08 4.55 -16.41
CA ASP A 184 4.78 5.21 -16.25
C ASP A 184 3.81 4.27 -15.54
N ASP A 185 3.82 4.33 -14.21
CA ASP A 185 2.93 3.58 -13.35
C ASP A 185 1.48 4.01 -13.52
N TRP A 186 1.22 5.33 -13.63
CA TRP A 186 -0.13 5.87 -13.71
C TRP A 186 -0.88 5.37 -14.95
N ASN A 187 -0.21 5.21 -16.08
CA ASN A 187 -0.82 4.60 -17.27
C ASN A 187 -0.75 3.06 -17.28
N SER A 188 -0.11 2.44 -16.28
CA SER A 188 0.04 0.99 -16.17
C SER A 188 -0.83 0.35 -15.08
N ILE A 189 -1.42 1.14 -14.17
CA ILE A 189 -2.34 0.60 -13.15
C ILE A 189 -3.57 -0.04 -13.81
N ASP A 190 -3.98 -1.17 -13.24
CA ASP A 190 -5.18 -1.90 -13.63
C ASP A 190 -6.21 -1.79 -12.51
N LEU A 191 -7.19 -0.91 -12.72
CA LEU A 191 -8.31 -0.68 -11.80
C LEU A 191 -9.22 -1.90 -11.62
N THR A 192 -8.99 -2.99 -12.37
CA THR A 192 -9.72 -4.25 -12.24
C THR A 192 -8.87 -5.38 -11.69
N PHE A 193 -7.61 -5.12 -11.33
CA PHE A 193 -6.63 -6.15 -10.95
C PHE A 193 -7.11 -7.03 -9.79
N PHE A 194 -7.76 -6.43 -8.79
CA PHE A 194 -8.33 -7.12 -7.64
C PHE A 194 -9.42 -8.16 -7.96
N LYS A 195 -9.86 -8.26 -9.23
CA LYS A 195 -10.77 -9.31 -9.73
C LYS A 195 -10.03 -10.45 -10.42
N LYS A 196 -8.73 -10.30 -10.70
CA LYS A 196 -7.92 -11.32 -11.37
C LYS A 196 -7.56 -12.44 -10.39
N LYS A 197 -7.74 -13.67 -10.86
CA LYS A 197 -7.36 -14.85 -10.09
C LYS A 197 -5.84 -15.02 -10.12
N LEU A 198 -5.26 -15.25 -8.95
CA LEU A 198 -3.85 -15.53 -8.74
C LEU A 198 -3.49 -16.99 -9.12
N TRP A 199 -4.47 -17.91 -9.05
CA TRP A 199 -4.38 -19.32 -9.45
C TRP A 199 -5.74 -19.90 -9.85
#